data_AF-A0A3D4XBR1-F1
#
_entry.id   AF-A0A3D4XBR1-F1
#
_cell.length_a   1.000
_cell.length_b   1.000
_cell.length_c   1.000
_cell.angle_alpha   90.00
_cell.angle_beta   90.00
_cell.angle_gamma   90.00
#
_symmetry.space_group_name_H-M   'P 1'
#
loop_
_entity.id
_entity.type
_entity.pdbx_description
1 polymer ?
#
loop_
_entity_poly.entity_id
_entity_poly.type
_entity_poly.pdbx_seq_one_letter_code
_entity_poly.pdbx_strand_id
1 'polypeptide(L)'
;MEREAEKEKNKVLNVQGQLIKYINRNYDSKINIEQLAVEFGISSRSIRKYFEDSLEMSSTEYITMLRMEKAKELLWNTKMSITDIAIMVGYSSSQYFSNVFNTYTGMSPGKYRNSWRGIIAEEKLYDEKRKYAQSFAEG
;
A
#
# COMPACT_ATOMS: atom_id res chain seq x y z
N MET A 1 -39.73 -12.67 5.57
CA MET A 1 -38.51 -13.48 5.43
C MET A 1 -37.57 -12.94 4.35
N GLU A 2 -37.87 -13.02 3.04
CA GLU A 2 -36.94 -12.54 1.98
C GLU A 2 -36.61 -11.02 2.06
N ARG A 3 -37.61 -10.17 2.32
CA ARG A 3 -37.41 -8.70 2.41
C ARG A 3 -36.59 -8.23 3.62
N GLU A 4 -36.54 -9.02 4.70
CA GLU A 4 -35.74 -8.71 5.89
C GLU A 4 -34.29 -9.15 5.72
N ALA A 5 -34.07 -10.34 5.12
CA ALA A 5 -32.74 -10.82 4.77
C ALA A 5 -32.02 -9.87 3.78
N GLU A 6 -32.75 -9.33 2.80
CA GLU A 6 -32.21 -8.37 1.83
C GLU A 6 -31.83 -7.02 2.48
N LYS A 7 -32.63 -6.55 3.45
CA LYS A 7 -32.32 -5.31 4.20
C LYS A 7 -31.09 -5.49 5.09
N GLU A 8 -30.98 -6.62 5.79
CA GLU A 8 -29.84 -6.90 6.67
C GLU A 8 -28.54 -7.06 5.85
N LYS A 9 -28.62 -7.76 4.72
CA LYS A 9 -27.50 -7.87 3.77
C LYS A 9 -27.01 -6.50 3.27
N ASN A 10 -27.92 -5.62 2.87
CA ASN A 10 -27.58 -4.26 2.41
C ASN A 10 -26.95 -3.42 3.53
N LYS A 11 -27.40 -3.58 4.78
CA LYS A 11 -26.80 -2.92 5.94
C LYS A 11 -25.38 -3.42 6.19
N VAL A 12 -25.14 -4.73 6.15
CA VAL A 12 -23.81 -5.34 6.32
C VAL A 12 -22.84 -4.87 5.23
N LEU A 13 -23.25 -4.88 3.96
CA LEU A 13 -22.44 -4.39 2.84
C LEU A 13 -22.04 -2.91 3.00
N ASN A 14 -22.96 -2.08 3.52
CA ASN A 14 -22.66 -0.67 3.82
C ASN A 14 -21.58 -0.53 4.91
N VAL A 15 -21.67 -1.32 5.98
CA VAL A 15 -20.66 -1.30 7.08
C VAL A 15 -19.30 -1.75 6.58
N GLN A 16 -19.22 -2.82 5.79
CA GLN A 16 -17.98 -3.32 5.19
C GLN A 16 -17.31 -2.27 4.28
N GLY A 17 -18.10 -1.63 3.42
CA GLY A 17 -17.58 -0.56 2.55
C GLY A 17 -17.06 0.66 3.34
N GLN A 18 -17.72 1.02 4.44
CA GLN A 18 -17.25 2.09 5.32
C GLN A 18 -15.96 1.70 6.06
N LEU A 19 -15.86 0.44 6.50
CA LEU A 19 -14.67 -0.10 7.16
C LEU A 19 -13.43 -0.01 6.27
N ILE A 20 -13.55 -0.43 5.01
CA ILE A 20 -12.46 -0.32 4.03
C ILE A 20 -12.08 1.15 3.78
N LYS A 21 -13.08 2.03 3.61
CA LYS A 21 -12.83 3.47 3.44
C LYS A 21 -12.08 4.07 4.63
N TYR A 22 -12.43 3.66 5.85
CA TYR A 22 -11.74 4.11 7.04
C TYR A 22 -10.28 3.65 7.04
N ILE A 23 -10.03 2.36 6.79
CA ILE A 23 -8.67 1.82 6.79
C ILE A 23 -7.82 2.49 5.70
N ASN A 24 -8.37 2.70 4.50
CA ASN A 24 -7.67 3.39 3.41
C ASN A 24 -7.30 4.84 3.73
N ARG A 25 -8.03 5.50 4.64
CA ARG A 25 -7.75 6.88 5.05
C ARG A 25 -6.79 6.98 6.23
N ASN A 26 -6.65 5.91 7.01
CA ASN A 26 -5.93 5.92 8.28
C ASN A 26 -4.83 4.85 8.34
N TYR A 27 -4.44 4.25 7.21
CA TYR A 27 -3.46 3.15 7.17
C TYR A 27 -2.11 3.57 7.77
N ASP A 28 -1.77 4.84 7.70
CA ASP A 28 -0.55 5.47 8.20
C ASP A 28 -0.54 5.65 9.73
N SER A 29 -1.62 5.26 10.40
CA SER A 29 -1.76 5.35 11.85
C SER A 29 -1.90 3.96 12.50
N LYS A 30 -1.85 3.92 13.83
CA LYS A 30 -2.11 2.68 14.58
C LYS A 30 -3.61 2.38 14.54
N ILE A 31 -3.98 1.33 13.81
CA ILE A 31 -5.36 0.83 13.76
C ILE A 31 -5.51 -0.29 14.79
N ASN A 32 -6.50 -0.17 15.68
CA ASN A 32 -6.87 -1.18 16.66
C ASN A 32 -8.22 -1.78 16.26
N ILE A 33 -8.24 -3.09 15.97
CA ILE A 33 -9.44 -3.78 15.45
C ILE A 33 -10.56 -3.82 16.49
N GLU A 34 -10.21 -3.90 17.76
CA GLU A 34 -11.16 -3.93 18.88
C GLU A 34 -11.83 -2.56 19.05
N GLN A 35 -11.10 -1.45 18.88
CA GLN A 35 -11.70 -0.11 18.86
C GLN A 35 -12.57 0.11 17.62
N LEU A 36 -12.09 -0.35 16.46
CA LEU A 36 -12.82 -0.24 15.20
C LEU A 36 -14.12 -1.03 15.23
N ALA A 37 -14.13 -2.20 15.89
CA ALA A 37 -15.33 -2.98 16.15
C ALA A 37 -16.39 -2.18 16.91
N VAL A 38 -16.00 -1.48 17.99
CA VAL A 38 -16.89 -0.63 18.78
C VAL A 38 -17.43 0.54 17.94
N GLU A 39 -16.57 1.23 17.20
CA GLU A 39 -16.95 2.39 16.37
C GLU A 39 -17.96 2.02 15.27
N PHE A 40 -17.81 0.84 14.68
CA PHE A 40 -18.67 0.37 13.60
C PHE A 40 -19.87 -0.46 14.08
N GLY A 41 -20.01 -0.68 15.39
CA GLY A 41 -21.11 -1.44 15.99
C GLY A 41 -21.12 -2.92 15.57
N ILE A 42 -19.95 -3.50 15.29
CA ILE A 42 -19.78 -4.90 14.89
C ILE A 42 -18.75 -5.60 15.77
N SER A 43 -18.69 -6.93 15.73
CA SER A 43 -17.66 -7.64 16.48
C SER A 43 -16.31 -7.62 15.76
N SER A 44 -15.20 -7.66 16.51
CA SER A 44 -13.86 -7.83 15.93
C SER A 44 -13.72 -9.14 15.15
N ARG A 45 -14.45 -10.19 15.56
CA ARG A 45 -14.58 -11.45 14.81
C ARG A 45 -15.24 -11.23 13.44
N SER A 46 -16.28 -10.41 13.37
CA SER A 46 -16.95 -10.05 12.11
C SER A 46 -16.01 -9.28 11.18
N ILE A 47 -15.18 -8.39 11.72
CA ILE A 47 -14.15 -7.70 10.94
C ILE A 47 -13.16 -8.71 10.36
N ARG A 48 -12.57 -9.58 11.20
CA ARG A 48 -11.60 -10.59 10.75
C ARG A 48 -12.19 -11.48 9.66
N LYS A 49 -13.39 -12.01 9.91
CA LYS A 49 -14.12 -12.85 8.97
C LYS A 49 -14.42 -12.13 7.65
N TYR A 50 -14.78 -10.84 7.69
CA TYR A 50 -14.98 -10.07 6.47
C TYR A 50 -13.71 -10.03 5.60
N PHE A 51 -12.56 -9.73 6.22
CA PHE A 51 -11.27 -9.70 5.52
C PHE A 51 -10.91 -11.08 4.94
N GLU A 52 -11.04 -12.14 5.74
CA GLU A 52 -10.76 -13.52 5.31
C GLU A 52 -11.68 -13.98 4.17
N ASP A 53 -13.00 -13.80 4.32
CA ASP A 53 -13.99 -14.29 3.35
C ASP A 53 -14.05 -13.45 2.07
N SER A 54 -13.83 -12.13 2.16
CA SER A 54 -14.06 -11.22 1.04
C SER A 54 -12.79 -10.78 0.33
N LEU A 55 -11.65 -10.80 1.02
CA LEU A 55 -10.37 -10.32 0.49
C LEU A 55 -9.27 -11.39 0.55
N GLU A 56 -9.58 -12.59 1.04
CA GLU A 56 -8.64 -13.72 1.16
C GLU A 56 -7.35 -13.36 1.92
N MET A 57 -7.45 -12.41 2.85
CA MET A 57 -6.34 -11.94 3.67
C MET A 57 -6.84 -11.42 5.01
N SER A 58 -5.99 -11.37 6.02
CA SER A 58 -6.30 -10.73 7.29
C SER A 58 -6.34 -9.20 7.18
N SER A 59 -7.02 -8.55 8.12
CA SER A 59 -7.01 -7.07 8.25
C SER A 59 -5.59 -6.49 8.39
N THR A 60 -4.70 -7.17 9.11
CA THR A 60 -3.30 -6.75 9.28
C THR A 60 -2.51 -6.85 7.96
N GLU A 61 -2.73 -7.91 7.19
CA GLU A 61 -2.11 -8.07 5.86
C GLU A 61 -2.61 -7.00 4.90
N TYR A 62 -3.91 -6.69 4.91
CA TYR A 62 -4.47 -5.60 4.10
C TYR A 62 -3.84 -4.24 4.43
N ILE A 63 -3.73 -3.90 5.72
CA ILE A 63 -3.07 -2.66 6.15
C ILE A 63 -1.60 -2.66 5.72
N THR A 64 -0.90 -3.78 5.88
CA THR A 64 0.50 -3.91 5.46
C THR A 64 0.63 -3.70 3.95
N MET A 65 -0.23 -4.33 3.14
CA MET A 65 -0.27 -4.16 1.70
C MET A 65 -0.44 -2.69 1.31
N LEU A 66 -1.42 -1.98 1.89
CA LEU A 66 -1.64 -0.55 1.62
C LEU A 66 -0.39 0.29 1.93
N ARG A 67 0.24 0.05 3.08
CA ARG A 67 1.47 0.75 3.50
C ARG A 67 2.62 0.48 2.53
N MET A 68 2.77 -0.76 2.09
CA MET A 68 3.83 -1.15 1.15
C MET A 68 3.60 -0.54 -0.23
N GLU A 69 2.38 -0.57 -0.75
CA GLU A 69 2.05 0.07 -2.03
C GLU A 69 2.31 1.58 -1.99
N LYS A 70 1.93 2.27 -0.90
CA LYS A 70 2.28 3.68 -0.73
C LYS A 70 3.79 3.91 -0.62
N ALA A 71 4.50 3.05 0.11
CA ALA A 71 5.94 3.15 0.24
C ALA A 71 6.66 2.99 -1.10
N LYS A 72 6.21 2.05 -1.95
CA LYS A 72 6.72 1.86 -3.32
C LYS A 72 6.56 3.14 -4.15
N GLU A 73 5.37 3.74 -4.12
CA GLU A 73 5.09 5.01 -4.80
C GLU A 73 6.02 6.13 -4.31
N LEU A 74 6.18 6.30 -2.99
CA LEU A 74 7.05 7.34 -2.41
C LEU A 74 8.52 7.11 -2.74
N LEU A 75 8.98 5.86 -2.76
CA LEU A 75 10.35 5.51 -3.09
C LEU A 75 10.71 5.86 -4.54
N TRP A 76 9.78 5.73 -5.47
CA TRP A 76 10.00 6.06 -6.88
C TRP A 76 9.81 7.53 -7.20
N ASN A 77 8.84 8.18 -6.57
CA ASN A 77 8.42 9.53 -6.95
C ASN A 77 9.09 10.64 -6.12
N THR A 78 9.84 10.31 -5.08
CA THR A 78 10.43 11.31 -4.18
C THR A 78 11.91 11.08 -3.89
N LYS A 79 12.54 12.05 -3.20
CA LYS A 79 13.89 11.94 -2.64
C LYS A 79 13.90 11.78 -1.12
N MET A 80 12.74 11.54 -0.49
CA MET A 80 12.60 11.43 0.96
C MET A 80 13.54 10.36 1.54
N SER A 81 13.94 10.47 2.80
CA SER A 81 14.74 9.43 3.42
C SER A 81 13.90 8.15 3.63
N ILE A 82 14.55 7.00 3.77
CA ILE A 82 13.84 5.73 4.10
C ILE A 82 13.12 5.86 5.45
N THR A 83 13.71 6.60 6.40
CA THR A 83 13.12 6.86 7.71
C THR A 83 11.85 7.69 7.60
N ASP A 84 11.85 8.76 6.79
CA ASP A 84 10.65 9.60 6.62
C ASP A 84 9.53 8.83 5.94
N ILE A 85 9.85 7.99 4.95
CA ILE A 85 8.87 7.13 4.27
C ILE A 85 8.29 6.12 5.27
N ALA A 86 9.12 5.51 6.12
CA ALA A 86 8.65 4.58 7.15
C ALA A 86 7.63 5.25 8.08
N ILE A 87 7.92 6.45 8.57
CA ILE A 87 7.01 7.21 9.45
C ILE A 87 5.72 7.57 8.70
N MET A 88 5.84 8.07 7.46
CA MET A 88 4.69 8.48 6.63
C MET A 88 3.75 7.33 6.28
N VAL A 89 4.25 6.09 6.22
CA VAL A 89 3.42 4.89 5.99
C VAL A 89 3.10 4.15 7.30
N GLY A 90 3.24 4.79 8.45
CA GLY A 90 2.75 4.29 9.73
C GLY A 90 3.64 3.28 10.46
N TYR A 91 4.95 3.29 10.19
CA TYR A 91 5.96 2.55 10.95
C TYR A 91 6.76 3.48 11.85
N SER A 92 6.87 3.12 13.13
CA SER A 92 7.68 3.86 14.11
C SER A 92 9.19 3.57 14.01
N SER A 93 9.59 2.54 13.26
CA SER A 93 10.98 2.12 13.10
C SER A 93 11.29 1.86 11.63
N SER A 94 12.29 2.58 11.11
CA SER A 94 12.82 2.39 9.75
C SER A 94 13.43 1.00 9.56
N GLN A 95 13.98 0.40 10.61
CA GLN A 95 14.53 -0.96 10.57
C GLN A 95 13.41 -2.00 10.40
N TYR A 96 12.34 -1.90 11.19
CA TYR A 96 11.21 -2.81 11.09
C TYR A 96 10.49 -2.65 9.75
N PHE A 97 10.27 -1.40 9.33
CA PHE A 97 9.77 -1.09 7.98
C PHE A 97 10.61 -1.75 6.89
N SER A 98 11.94 -1.60 6.95
CA SER A 98 12.84 -2.16 5.93
C SER A 98 12.79 -3.68 5.87
N ASN A 99 12.63 -4.35 7.01
CA ASN A 99 12.45 -5.80 7.06
C ASN A 99 11.13 -6.22 6.42
N VAL A 100 10.01 -5.60 6.80
CA VAL A 100 8.68 -5.90 6.24
C VAL A 100 8.64 -5.60 4.74
N PHE A 101 9.22 -4.47 4.31
CA PHE A 101 9.30 -4.10 2.91
C PHE A 101 10.11 -5.11 2.10
N ASN A 102 11.24 -5.60 2.64
CA ASN A 102 12.04 -6.63 2.01
C ASN A 102 11.29 -7.96 1.91
N THR A 103 10.57 -8.37 2.97
CA THR A 103 9.72 -9.57 2.92
C THR A 103 8.61 -9.43 1.88
N TYR A 104 7.99 -8.24 1.78
CA TYR A 104 6.87 -8.00 0.87
C TYR A 104 7.30 -7.87 -0.59
N THR A 105 8.45 -7.25 -0.88
CA THR A 105 8.90 -6.96 -2.25
C THR A 105 10.04 -7.84 -2.76
N GLY A 106 10.70 -8.58 -1.87
CA GLY A 106 11.95 -9.29 -2.17
C GLY A 106 13.19 -8.40 -2.27
N MET A 107 13.07 -7.09 -2.02
CA MET A 107 14.19 -6.14 -2.10
C MET A 107 14.18 -5.13 -0.95
N SER A 108 15.36 -4.66 -0.52
CA SER A 108 15.41 -3.57 0.45
C SER A 108 14.86 -2.26 -0.16
N PRO A 109 14.30 -1.34 0.65
CA PRO A 109 13.77 -0.07 0.17
C PRO A 109 14.76 0.74 -0.69
N GLY A 110 16.05 0.75 -0.29
CA GLY A 110 17.10 1.42 -1.04
C GLY A 110 17.38 0.78 -2.40
N LYS A 111 17.42 -0.56 -2.47
CA LYS A 111 17.55 -1.27 -3.76
C LYS A 111 16.33 -1.01 -4.65
N TYR A 112 15.13 -1.05 -4.09
CA TYR A 112 13.88 -0.79 -4.80
C TYR A 112 13.79 0.63 -5.38
N ARG A 113 14.28 1.64 -4.66
CA ARG A 113 14.40 3.01 -5.19
C ARG A 113 15.33 3.07 -6.41
N ASN A 114 16.42 2.33 -6.37
CA ASN A 114 17.43 2.35 -7.41
C ASN A 114 17.03 1.53 -8.65
N SER A 115 16.20 0.49 -8.51
CA SER A 115 15.75 -0.32 -9.65
C SER A 115 14.96 0.51 -10.67
N TRP A 116 14.11 1.43 -10.22
CA TRP A 116 13.40 2.35 -11.11
C TRP A 116 14.30 3.41 -11.73
N ARG A 117 15.23 3.97 -10.94
CA ARG A 117 16.21 4.93 -11.46
C ARG A 117 17.13 4.30 -12.50
N GLY A 118 17.45 3.01 -12.40
CA GLY A 118 18.21 2.28 -13.40
C GLY A 118 17.50 2.24 -14.76
N ILE A 119 16.21 1.85 -14.77
CA ILE A 119 15.39 1.80 -15.98
C ILE A 119 15.29 3.17 -16.65
N ILE A 120 14.95 4.21 -15.88
CA ILE A 120 14.81 5.58 -16.43
C ILE A 120 16.17 6.16 -16.87
N ALA A 121 17.26 5.83 -16.18
CA ALA A 121 18.60 6.28 -16.57
C ALA A 121 19.07 5.59 -17.86
N GLU A 122 18.82 4.30 -18.02
CA GLU A 122 19.15 3.55 -19.24
C GLU A 122 18.34 4.04 -20.44
N GLU A 123 17.04 4.28 -20.28
CA GLU A 123 16.16 4.81 -21.33
C GLU A 123 16.55 6.23 -21.74
N LYS A 124 16.81 7.13 -20.78
CA LYS A 124 17.31 8.48 -21.06
C LYS A 124 18.68 8.48 -21.73
N LEU A 125 19.59 7.62 -21.28
CA LEU A 125 20.93 7.48 -21.86
C LEU A 125 20.84 6.93 -23.29
N TYR A 126 19.94 5.97 -23.54
CA TYR A 126 19.68 5.43 -24.87
C TYR A 126 19.11 6.51 -25.80
N ASP A 127 18.13 7.29 -25.35
CA ASP A 127 17.56 8.40 -26.11
C ASP A 127 18.59 9.51 -26.39
N GLU A 128 19.45 9.85 -25.43
CA GLU A 128 20.54 10.81 -25.63
C GLU A 128 21.58 10.30 -26.64
N LYS A 129 22.01 9.04 -26.51
CA LYS A 129 22.93 8.42 -27.49
C LYS A 129 22.34 8.35 -28.89
N ARG A 130 21.03 8.13 -29.00
CA ARG A 130 20.32 8.10 -30.28
C ARG A 130 20.26 9.48 -30.93
N LYS A 131 19.95 10.53 -30.15
CA LYS A 131 19.98 11.92 -30.63
C LYS A 131 21.38 12.34 -31.06
N TYR A 132 22.40 11.97 -30.29
CA TYR A 132 23.79 12.19 -30.65
C TYR A 132 24.16 11.46 -31.93
N ALA A 133 23.84 10.17 -32.08
CA ALA A 133 24.13 9.41 -33.30
C ALA A 133 23.41 9.97 -34.55
N GLN A 134 22.19 10.50 -34.40
CA GLN A 134 21.44 11.13 -35.48
C GLN A 134 22.07 12.45 -35.95
N SER A 135 22.66 13.26 -35.05
CA SER A 135 23.30 14.52 -35.44
C SER A 135 24.59 14.36 -36.25
N PHE A 136 25.20 13.17 -36.29
CA PHE A 136 26.36 12.87 -37.14
C PHE A 136 25.99 12.18 -38.46
N ALA A 137 24.75 11.73 -38.63
CA ALA A 137 24.29 11.10 -39.86
C ALA A 137 23.71 12.13 -40.87
N GLU A 138 23.45 13.36 -40.43
CA GLU A 138 22.83 14.43 -41.22
C GLU A 138 23.82 15.54 -41.65
N GLY A 139 25.13 15.36 -41.42
CA GLY A 139 26.20 16.29 -41.83
C GLY A 139 27.28 15.60 -42.63
#